data_AF-A0A2J7ZNF1-F1
#
_entry.id   AF-A0A2J7ZNF1-F1
#
_cell.length_a   1.000
_cell.length_b   1.000
_cell.length_c   1.000
_cell.angle_alpha   90.00
_cell.angle_beta   90.00
_cell.angle_gamma   90.00
#
_symmetry.space_group_name_H-M   'P 1'
#
loop_
_entity.id
_entity.type
_entity.pdbx_description
1 polymer ?
#
loop_
_entity_poly.entity_id
_entity_poly.type
_entity_poly.pdbx_seq_one_letter_code
_entity_poly.pdbx_strand_id
1 'polypeptide(L)'
;VAGGLISKDADGFAAVRKDSNDKLQAWRVISFAKAMLRDARKVVLPTTGEPVKMRVGVHTGPVVSGIVGTRMPRFCLFGDTINTASRMESTSPYGRVQVSAATHALVPDEDWEPTGGVE
;
A
#
# COMPACT_ATOMS: atom_id res chain seq x y z
N VAL A 1 2.32 -1.28 -3.99
CA VAL A 1 1.51 -0.26 -4.71
C VAL A 1 1.69 1.07 -3.98
N ALA A 2 1.92 2.17 -4.69
CA ALA A 2 1.99 3.50 -4.10
C ALA A 2 0.71 4.28 -4.44
N GLY A 3 -0.10 4.58 -3.41
CA GLY A 3 -1.30 5.41 -3.56
C GLY A 3 -0.97 6.90 -3.50
N GLY A 4 -1.81 7.74 -4.10
CA GLY A 4 -1.73 9.21 -3.95
C GLY A 4 -0.60 9.91 -4.72
N LEU A 5 0.33 9.18 -5.34
CA LEU A 5 1.50 9.76 -6.00
C LEU A 5 1.23 10.30 -7.41
N ILE A 6 0.27 9.71 -8.14
CA ILE A 6 0.02 10.04 -9.55
C ILE A 6 -1.25 10.90 -9.68
N SER A 7 -1.15 11.98 -10.46
CA SER A 7 -2.27 12.79 -10.96
C SER A 7 -2.29 12.79 -12.49
N LYS A 8 -3.40 13.27 -13.06
CA LYS A 8 -3.42 13.68 -14.47
C LYS A 8 -3.10 15.16 -14.56
N ASP A 9 -2.26 15.54 -15.51
CA ASP A 9 -2.05 16.95 -15.87
C ASP A 9 -3.20 17.49 -16.74
N ALA A 10 -3.09 18.75 -17.17
CA ALA A 10 -4.11 19.41 -17.99
C ALA A 10 -4.34 18.71 -19.35
N ASP A 11 -3.33 18.01 -19.85
CA ASP A 11 -3.34 17.29 -21.12
C ASP A 11 -3.78 15.81 -20.94
N GLY A 12 -4.01 15.39 -19.69
CA GLY A 12 -4.49 14.05 -19.33
C GLY A 12 -3.39 13.00 -19.15
N PHE A 13 -2.11 13.38 -19.22
CA PHE A 13 -0.98 12.48 -18.99
C PHE A 13 -0.74 12.23 -17.50
N ALA A 14 -0.19 11.06 -17.18
CA ALA A 14 0.17 10.70 -15.81
C ALA A 14 1.40 11.49 -15.35
N ALA A 15 1.24 12.28 -14.30
CA ALA A 15 2.28 13.09 -13.68
C ALA A 15 2.42 12.77 -12.20
N VAL A 16 3.61 12.95 -11.64
CA VAL A 16 3.83 12.85 -10.19
C VAL A 16 3.28 14.10 -9.52
N ARG A 17 2.39 13.93 -8.53
CA ARG A 17 1.89 15.04 -7.73
C ARG A 17 3.04 15.67 -6.95
N LYS A 18 3.17 16.98 -7.07
CA LYS A 18 4.12 17.77 -6.25
C LYS A 18 3.56 18.09 -4.87
N ASP A 19 2.23 18.19 -4.74
CA ASP A 19 1.55 18.59 -3.50
C ASP A 19 0.72 17.43 -2.93
N SER A 20 0.93 17.14 -1.65
CA SER A 20 0.58 15.88 -0.98
C SER A 20 -0.65 15.95 -0.05
N ASN A 21 -1.72 16.67 -0.43
CA ASN A 21 -2.88 16.89 0.45
C ASN A 21 -4.16 16.10 0.10
N ASP A 22 -4.03 14.96 -0.60
CA ASP A 22 -5.19 14.08 -0.83
C ASP A 22 -5.56 13.35 0.46
N LYS A 23 -6.46 13.94 1.24
CA LYS A 23 -6.91 13.40 2.53
C LYS A 23 -7.49 11.99 2.43
N LEU A 24 -7.97 11.59 1.25
CA LEU A 24 -8.58 10.27 1.04
C LEU A 24 -7.59 9.20 0.57
N GLN A 25 -6.30 9.53 0.39
CA GLN A 25 -5.32 8.59 -0.14
C GLN A 25 -5.19 7.32 0.72
N ALA A 26 -5.13 7.48 2.04
CA ALA A 26 -4.97 6.36 2.96
C ALA A 26 -6.23 5.47 2.94
N TRP A 27 -7.41 6.09 2.98
CA TRP A 27 -8.69 5.39 2.91
C TRP A 27 -8.85 4.58 1.61
N ARG A 28 -8.47 5.16 0.46
CA ARG A 28 -8.52 4.47 -0.84
C ARG A 28 -7.59 3.25 -0.87
N VAL A 29 -6.38 3.38 -0.33
CA VAL A 29 -5.42 2.26 -0.27
C VAL A 29 -5.90 1.15 0.67
N ILE A 30 -6.46 1.50 1.83
CA ILE A 30 -7.06 0.53 2.76
C ILE A 30 -8.25 -0.19 2.10
N SER A 31 -9.15 0.56 1.44
CA SER A 31 -10.29 0.00 0.72
C SER A 31 -9.85 -0.98 -0.38
N PHE A 32 -8.83 -0.60 -1.14
CA PHE A 32 -8.23 -1.47 -2.15
C PHE A 32 -7.64 -2.75 -1.54
N ALA A 33 -6.89 -2.63 -0.44
CA ALA A 33 -6.33 -3.78 0.27
C ALA A 33 -7.41 -4.77 0.76
N LYS A 34 -8.51 -4.26 1.32
CA LYS A 34 -9.65 -5.08 1.73
C LYS A 34 -10.30 -5.81 0.54
N ALA A 35 -10.47 -5.11 -0.59
CA ALA A 35 -10.99 -5.71 -1.81
C ALA A 35 -10.07 -6.82 -2.35
N MET A 36 -8.75 -6.60 -2.34
CA MET A 36 -7.76 -7.61 -2.72
C MET A 36 -7.87 -8.86 -1.86
N LEU A 37 -7.95 -8.73 -0.53
CA LEU A 37 -8.08 -9.89 0.37
C LEU A 37 -9.36 -10.66 0.13
N ARG A 38 -10.48 -9.96 -0.13
CA ARG A 38 -11.76 -10.59 -0.45
C ARG A 38 -11.69 -11.39 -1.75
N ASP A 39 -11.07 -10.82 -2.78
CA ASP A 39 -11.04 -11.44 -4.10
C ASP A 39 -9.96 -12.52 -4.22
N ALA A 40 -8.84 -12.39 -3.51
CA ALA A 40 -7.81 -13.42 -3.42
C ALA A 40 -8.36 -14.75 -2.87
N ARG A 41 -9.27 -14.71 -1.88
CA ARG A 41 -9.92 -15.91 -1.31
C ARG A 41 -10.78 -16.68 -2.31
N LYS A 42 -11.18 -16.07 -3.43
CA LYS A 42 -11.95 -16.75 -4.49
C LYS A 42 -11.06 -17.55 -5.43
N VAL A 43 -9.74 -17.30 -5.40
CA VAL A 43 -8.77 -18.00 -6.23
C VAL A 43 -8.28 -19.23 -5.47
N VAL A 44 -8.46 -20.41 -6.06
CA VAL A 44 -8.02 -21.69 -5.49
C VAL A 44 -6.69 -22.09 -6.12
N LEU A 45 -5.73 -22.48 -5.29
CA LEU A 45 -4.44 -22.98 -5.74
C LEU A 45 -4.61 -24.36 -6.38
N PRO A 46 -4.17 -24.59 -7.64
CA PRO A 46 -4.36 -25.86 -8.33
C PRO A 46 -3.54 -27.01 -7.69
N THR A 47 -2.51 -26.68 -6.93
CA THR A 47 -1.61 -27.66 -6.29
C THR A 47 -2.12 -28.17 -4.95
N THR A 48 -2.78 -27.32 -4.15
CA THR A 48 -3.21 -27.66 -2.79
C THR A 48 -4.73 -27.73 -2.63
N GLY A 49 -5.49 -27.16 -3.56
CA GLY A 49 -6.95 -27.00 -3.42
C GLY A 49 -7.36 -25.96 -2.37
N GLU A 50 -6.42 -25.27 -1.72
CA GLU A 50 -6.71 -24.22 -0.75
C GLU A 50 -6.87 -22.85 -1.43
N PRO A 51 -7.66 -21.93 -0.84
CA PRO A 51 -7.69 -20.53 -1.28
C PRO A 51 -6.32 -19.85 -1.17
N VAL A 52 -6.04 -18.90 -2.06
CA VAL A 52 -4.84 -18.06 -1.97
C VAL A 52 -4.87 -17.27 -0.65
N LYS A 53 -3.83 -17.46 0.16
CA LYS A 53 -3.61 -16.71 1.40
C LYS A 53 -2.74 -15.49 1.08
N MET A 54 -3.23 -14.31 1.44
CA MET A 54 -2.56 -13.03 1.22
C MET A 54 -2.54 -12.24 2.52
N ARG A 55 -1.51 -11.41 2.69
CA ARG A 55 -1.40 -10.41 3.77
C ARG A 55 -1.02 -9.07 3.14
N VAL A 56 -1.33 -7.97 3.82
CA VAL A 56 -1.06 -6.62 3.31
C VAL A 56 -0.54 -5.73 4.42
N GLY A 57 0.53 -4.99 4.15
CA GLY A 57 1.05 -3.93 5.00
C GLY A 57 0.86 -2.55 4.39
N VAL A 58 0.47 -1.56 5.20
CA VAL A 58 0.27 -0.17 4.73
C VAL A 58 0.96 0.84 5.66
N HIS A 59 1.77 1.72 5.08
CA HIS A 59 2.38 2.85 5.78
C HIS A 59 2.23 4.13 4.95
N THR A 60 2.11 5.27 5.63
CA THR A 60 2.01 6.59 5.03
C THR A 60 3.19 7.43 5.49
N GLY A 61 3.93 7.99 4.54
CA GLY A 61 5.12 8.78 4.80
C GLY A 61 5.71 9.38 3.53
N PRO A 62 6.74 10.23 3.65
CA PRO A 62 7.41 10.84 2.51
C PRO A 62 8.19 9.81 1.70
N VAL A 63 8.22 9.97 0.37
CA VAL A 63 8.95 9.09 -0.53
C VAL A 63 9.67 9.92 -1.58
N VAL A 64 10.82 9.44 -2.03
CA VAL A 64 11.54 10.00 -3.17
C VAL A 64 11.25 9.14 -4.39
N SER A 65 10.86 9.74 -5.50
CA SER A 65 10.64 9.04 -6.77
C SER A 65 11.62 9.48 -7.83
N GLY A 66 12.04 8.58 -8.71
CA GLY A 66 12.93 8.90 -9.83
C GLY A 66 12.94 7.84 -10.93
N ILE A 67 13.57 8.17 -12.06
CA ILE A 67 13.83 7.22 -13.14
C ILE A 67 15.23 6.65 -12.99
N VAL A 68 15.34 5.33 -13.00
CA VAL A 68 16.60 4.60 -12.86
C VAL A 68 16.92 3.85 -14.14
N GLY A 69 18.19 3.95 -14.57
CA GLY A 69 18.70 3.28 -15.76
C GLY A 69 18.57 4.13 -17.03
N THR A 70 19.60 4.08 -17.87
CA THR A 70 19.66 4.85 -19.13
C THR A 70 19.10 4.09 -20.32
N ARG A 71 19.36 2.78 -20.42
CA ARG A 71 18.90 1.94 -21.52
C ARG A 71 17.48 1.39 -21.32
N MET A 72 17.10 1.14 -20.07
CA MET A 72 15.78 0.67 -19.69
C MET A 72 15.29 1.47 -18.48
N PRO A 73 14.75 2.68 -18.71
CA PRO A 73 14.32 3.55 -17.63
C PRO A 73 13.18 2.90 -16.85
N ARG A 74 13.34 2.81 -15.53
CA ARG A 74 12.32 2.31 -14.60
C ARG A 74 11.95 3.40 -13.59
N PHE A 75 10.66 3.62 -13.39
CA PHE A 75 10.18 4.47 -12.32
C PHE A 75 10.34 3.74 -10.98
N CYS A 76 11.16 4.30 -10.11
CA CYS A 76 11.52 3.73 -8.82
C CYS A 76 11.15 4.67 -7.68
N LEU A 77 10.79 4.06 -6.55
CA LEU A 77 10.52 4.75 -5.30
C LEU A 77 11.61 4.39 -4.29
N PHE A 78 12.02 5.35 -3.49
CA PHE A 78 13.06 5.25 -2.47
C PHE A 78 12.65 5.95 -1.18
N GLY A 79 13.23 5.52 -0.06
CA GLY A 79 13.03 6.14 1.24
C GLY A 79 12.51 5.16 2.29
N ASP A 80 12.59 5.57 3.55
CA ASP A 80 12.25 4.72 4.69
C ASP A 80 10.77 4.30 4.72
N THR A 81 9.89 5.11 4.13
CA THR A 81 8.46 4.79 4.00
C THR A 81 8.22 3.42 3.36
N ILE A 82 9.06 3.01 2.40
CA ILE A 82 8.93 1.71 1.72
C ILE A 82 9.38 0.58 2.65
N ASN A 83 10.46 0.80 3.42
CA ASN A 83 10.96 -0.17 4.38
C ASN A 83 9.96 -0.38 5.52
N THR A 84 9.35 0.70 6.01
CA THR A 84 8.33 0.64 7.05
C THR A 84 7.04 0.01 6.54
N ALA A 85 6.61 0.29 5.30
CA ALA A 85 5.50 -0.42 4.66
C ALA A 85 5.79 -1.93 4.54
N SER A 86 7.01 -2.29 4.15
CA SER A 86 7.47 -3.67 4.06
C SER A 86 7.42 -4.37 5.43
N ARG A 87 7.84 -3.69 6.51
CA ARG A 87 7.71 -4.21 7.89
C ARG A 87 6.27 -4.45 8.31
N MET A 88 5.34 -3.56 7.94
CA MET A 88 3.91 -3.79 8.21
C MET A 88 3.38 -5.01 7.44
N GLU A 89 3.91 -5.31 6.26
CA GLU A 89 3.50 -6.49 5.49
C GLU A 89 4.09 -7.77 6.07
N SER A 90 5.38 -7.75 6.39
CA SER A 90 6.11 -8.95 6.82
C SER A 90 5.64 -9.48 8.16
N THR A 91 5.19 -8.58 9.05
CA THR A 91 4.64 -8.91 10.38
C THR A 91 3.13 -9.13 10.39
N SER A 92 2.45 -8.91 9.25
CA SER A 92 0.99 -9.09 9.16
C SER A 92 0.63 -10.58 9.17
N PRO A 93 -0.38 -10.98 9.96
CA PRO A 93 -1.01 -12.29 9.81
C PRO A 93 -1.66 -12.45 8.44
N TYR A 94 -1.81 -13.70 8.00
CA TYR A 94 -2.55 -14.00 6.76
C TYR A 94 -4.02 -13.56 6.86
N GLY A 95 -4.53 -13.02 5.76
CA GLY A 95 -5.91 -12.56 5.64
C GLY A 95 -6.21 -11.24 6.34
N ARG A 96 -5.18 -10.54 6.84
CA ARG A 96 -5.29 -9.25 7.54
C ARG A 96 -4.57 -8.14 6.75
N VAL A 97 -4.99 -6.90 7.02
CA VAL A 97 -4.27 -5.68 6.63
C VAL A 97 -3.67 -5.09 7.90
N GLN A 98 -2.36 -4.98 7.98
CA GLN A 98 -1.68 -4.30 9.07
C GLN A 98 -1.24 -2.91 8.63
N VAL A 99 -1.41 -1.93 9.52
CA VAL A 99 -1.08 -0.54 9.22
C VAL A 99 -0.18 0.07 10.28
N SER A 100 0.67 1.00 9.87
CA SER A 100 1.43 1.84 10.80
C SER A 100 0.55 2.87 11.51
N ALA A 101 1.03 3.41 12.64
CA ALA A 101 0.37 4.51 13.35
C ALA A 101 0.11 5.75 12.45
N ALA A 102 1.02 6.06 11.54
CA ALA A 102 0.87 7.18 10.60
C ALA A 102 -0.34 7.00 9.66
N THR A 103 -0.57 5.80 9.15
CA THR A 103 -1.76 5.49 8.33
C THR A 103 -3.02 5.47 9.18
N HIS A 104 -2.96 4.88 10.37
CA HIS A 104 -4.08 4.81 11.30
C HIS A 104 -4.62 6.21 11.64
N ALA A 105 -3.73 7.18 11.89
CA ALA A 105 -4.12 8.57 12.18
C ALA A 105 -4.92 9.24 11.05
N LEU A 106 -4.76 8.78 9.80
CA LEU A 106 -5.48 9.32 8.64
C LEU A 106 -6.84 8.65 8.39
N VAL A 107 -7.07 7.48 8.99
CA VAL A 107 -8.32 6.72 8.81
C VAL A 107 -8.77 6.17 10.17
N PRO A 108 -9.11 7.05 11.14
CA PRO A 108 -9.45 6.62 12.50
C PRO A 108 -10.79 5.90 12.60
N ASP A 109 -11.70 6.13 11.65
CA ASP A 109 -13.08 5.61 11.67
C ASP A 109 -13.20 4.15 11.21
N GLU A 110 -12.08 3.44 11.07
CA GLU A 110 -12.04 2.03 10.69
C GLU A 110 -12.04 1.11 11.92
N ASP A 111 -12.49 -0.14 11.74
CA ASP A 111 -12.53 -1.13 12.81
C ASP A 111 -11.12 -1.67 13.09
N TRP A 112 -10.36 -0.97 13.93
CA TRP A 112 -8.98 -1.30 14.26
C TRP A 112 -8.85 -2.31 15.41
N GLU A 113 -7.96 -3.28 15.24
CA GLU A 113 -7.53 -4.20 16.30
C GLU A 113 -6.07 -3.88 16.70
N PRO A 114 -5.74 -3.77 18.00
CA PRO A 114 -4.38 -3.51 18.43
C PRO A 114 -3.47 -4.71 18.15
N THR A 115 -2.33 -4.47 17.52
CA THR A 115 -1.36 -5.54 17.17
C THR A 115 -0.37 -5.86 18.29
N GLY A 116 -0.34 -5.06 19.36
CA GLY A 116 0.70 -5.16 20.40
C GLY A 116 2.05 -4.54 20.02
N GLY A 117 2.12 -3.86 18.87
CA GLY A 117 3.34 -3.26 18.34
C GLY A 117 3.98 -4.07 17.21
N VAL A 118 5.10 -3.58 16.71
CA VAL A 118 5.99 -4.25 15.75
C VAL A 118 7.40 -4.02 16.29
N GLU A 119 8.12 -5.09 16.63
CA GLU A 119 9.53 -5.01 17.03
C GLU A 119 10.42 -4.54 15.86
#